data_AF-A0A931C956-F1
#
_entry.id   AF-A0A931C956-F1
#
_cell.length_a   1.000
_cell.length_b   1.000
_cell.length_c   1.000
_cell.angle_alpha   90.00
_cell.angle_beta   90.00
_cell.angle_gamma   90.00
#
_symmetry.space_group_name_H-M   'P 1'
#
loop_
_entity.id
_entity.type
_entity.pdbx_description
1 polymer ?
#
loop_
_entity_poly.entity_id
_entity_poly.type
_entity_poly.pdbx_seq_one_letter_code
_entity_poly.pdbx_strand_id
1 'polypeptide(L)'
;MSTVIHQPRVVWDGARALVRAAYAPAFVEFAGQVHDLLGPEIHAALLDTRHRLLTESARTGGDRGVFDLEAGRWRVRLEELLHARPELSGAVQELTGRGLEL
;
A
#
# COMPACT_ATOMS: atom_id res chain seq x y z
N MET A 1 5.97 26.37 8.70
CA MET A 1 6.50 26.12 7.35
C MET A 1 5.66 25.03 6.73
N SER A 2 4.97 25.29 5.61
CA SER A 2 4.15 24.29 4.92
C SER A 2 5.08 23.39 4.11
N THR A 3 5.29 22.14 4.54
CA THR A 3 5.99 21.14 3.74
C THR A 3 5.15 20.84 2.50
N VAL A 4 5.68 21.11 1.32
CA VAL A 4 5.01 20.80 0.05
C VAL A 4 5.04 19.29 -0.16
N ILE A 5 3.88 18.65 -0.19
CA ILE A 5 3.76 17.21 -0.46
C ILE A 5 3.67 17.00 -1.97
N HIS A 6 4.66 16.32 -2.56
CA HIS A 6 4.64 15.95 -3.97
C HIS A 6 3.81 14.68 -4.20
N GLN A 7 2.49 14.85 -4.38
CA GLN A 7 1.50 13.77 -4.44
C GLN A 7 1.87 12.61 -5.40
N PRO A 8 2.38 12.83 -6.64
CA PRO A 8 2.80 11.72 -7.51
C PRO A 8 3.87 10.82 -6.88
N ARG A 9 4.75 11.39 -6.05
CA ARG A 9 5.81 10.64 -5.37
C ARG A 9 5.25 9.85 -4.19
N VAL A 10 4.31 10.43 -3.46
CA VAL A 10 3.58 9.76 -2.37
C VAL A 10 2.83 8.54 -2.88
N VAL A 11 2.12 8.68 -4.01
CA VAL A 11 1.45 7.56 -4.68
C VAL A 11 2.44 6.47 -5.05
N TRP A 12 3.57 6.83 -5.65
CA TRP A 12 4.56 5.87 -6.12
C TRP A 12 5.21 5.07 -4.97
N ASP A 13 5.71 5.78 -3.96
CA ASP A 13 6.39 5.16 -2.83
C ASP A 13 5.41 4.38 -1.94
N GLY A 14 4.23 4.95 -1.69
CA GLY A 14 3.17 4.30 -0.93
C GLY A 14 2.70 3.01 -1.57
N ALA A 15 2.47 2.98 -2.89
CA ALA A 15 2.04 1.77 -3.58
C ALA A 15 3.01 0.60 -3.37
N ARG A 16 4.32 0.87 -3.44
CA ARG A 16 5.35 -0.16 -3.22
C ARG A 16 5.43 -0.59 -1.76
N ALA A 17 5.34 0.36 -0.83
CA ALA A 17 5.37 0.07 0.61
C ALA A 17 4.18 -0.78 1.03
N LEU A 18 2.96 -0.46 0.58
CA LEU A 18 1.76 -1.23 0.92
C LEU A 18 1.82 -2.66 0.39
N VAL A 19 2.28 -2.87 -0.85
CA VAL A 19 2.43 -4.22 -1.42
C VAL A 19 3.52 -5.02 -0.71
N ARG A 20 4.64 -4.39 -0.35
CA ARG A 20 5.68 -5.04 0.46
C ARG A 20 5.13 -5.46 1.82
N ALA A 21 4.48 -4.52 2.52
CA ALA A 21 3.87 -4.76 3.82
C ALA A 21 2.81 -5.86 3.77
N ALA A 22 2.06 -5.96 2.66
CA ALA A 22 1.08 -7.02 2.43
C ALA A 22 1.68 -8.43 2.52
N TYR A 23 2.95 -8.59 2.16
CA TYR A 23 3.67 -9.86 2.23
C TYR A 23 4.50 -10.03 3.52
N ALA A 24 4.64 -8.98 4.33
CA ALA A 24 5.46 -9.02 5.53
C ALA A 24 4.83 -9.90 6.64
N PRO A 25 5.65 -10.41 7.58
CA PRO A 25 5.15 -11.13 8.76
C PRO A 25 4.27 -10.27 9.67
N ALA A 26 4.61 -8.98 9.84
CA ALA A 26 3.88 -8.01 10.67
C ALA A 26 2.62 -7.43 10.00
N PHE A 27 2.09 -8.12 8.98
CA PHE A 27 0.97 -7.63 8.18
C PHE A 27 -0.28 -7.24 8.98
N VAL A 28 -0.65 -8.03 9.98
CA VAL A 28 -1.91 -7.85 10.72
C VAL A 28 -1.95 -6.49 11.41
N GLU A 29 -0.84 -6.10 12.04
CA GLU A 29 -0.70 -4.80 12.69
C GLU A 29 -0.75 -3.67 11.67
N PHE A 30 0.00 -3.80 10.57
CA PHE A 30 0.01 -2.81 9.50
C PHE A 30 -1.37 -2.63 8.85
N ALA A 31 -2.10 -3.73 8.63
CA ALA A 31 -3.45 -3.70 8.06
C ALA A 31 -4.43 -2.95 8.99
N GLY A 32 -4.33 -3.13 10.31
CA GLY A 32 -5.10 -2.35 11.28
C GLY A 32 -4.85 -0.84 11.14
N GLN A 33 -3.59 -0.43 11.01
CA GLN A 33 -3.25 0.99 10.80
C GLN A 33 -3.79 1.53 9.48
N VAL A 34 -3.81 0.72 8.42
CA VAL A 34 -4.40 1.10 7.14
C VAL A 34 -5.91 1.30 7.26
N HIS A 35 -6.59 0.45 8.04
CA HIS A 35 -8.02 0.61 8.34
C HIS A 35 -8.29 1.94 9.04
N ASP A 36 -7.52 2.24 10.09
CA ASP A 36 -7.73 3.44 10.90
C ASP A 36 -7.44 4.74 10.12
N LEU A 37 -6.42 4.72 9.26
CA LEU A 37 -5.95 5.92 8.56
C LEU A 37 -6.62 6.15 7.20
N LEU A 38 -6.86 5.10 6.42
CA LEU A 38 -7.35 5.20 5.04
C LEU A 38 -8.77 4.65 4.85
N GLY A 39 -9.26 3.93 5.86
CA GLY A 39 -10.62 3.42 5.92
C GLY A 39 -10.79 1.97 5.46
N PRO A 40 -12.00 1.43 5.63
CA PRO A 40 -12.29 0.01 5.44
C PRO A 40 -12.12 -0.48 4.00
N GLU A 41 -12.37 0.37 3.00
CA GLU A 41 -12.25 0.01 1.59
C GLU A 41 -10.78 -0.25 1.21
N ILE A 42 -9.87 0.63 1.62
CA ILE A 42 -8.44 0.49 1.36
C ILE A 42 -7.87 -0.71 2.14
N HIS A 43 -8.36 -0.91 3.37
CA HIS A 43 -8.02 -2.08 4.15
C HIS A 43 -8.44 -3.39 3.46
N ALA A 44 -9.67 -3.49 2.95
CA ALA A 44 -10.14 -4.67 2.23
C ALA A 44 -9.29 -4.95 0.98
N ALA A 45 -8.97 -3.91 0.20
CA ALA A 45 -8.08 -4.03 -0.95
C ALA A 45 -6.70 -4.58 -0.58
N LEU A 46 -6.19 -4.25 0.61
CA LEU A 46 -4.91 -4.73 1.12
C LEU A 46 -4.95 -6.20 1.56
N LEU A 47 -6.03 -6.63 2.21
CA LEU A 47 -6.26 -8.05 2.51
C LEU A 47 -6.28 -8.89 1.23
N ASP A 48 -6.97 -8.41 0.20
CA ASP A 48 -7.04 -9.06 -1.10
C ASP A 48 -5.66 -9.13 -1.79
N THR A 49 -4.87 -8.05 -1.71
CA THR A 49 -3.49 -8.05 -2.22
C THR A 49 -2.65 -9.11 -1.51
N ARG A 50 -2.72 -9.20 -0.17
CA ARG A 50 -2.01 -10.26 0.57
C ARG A 50 -2.42 -11.65 0.10
N HIS A 51 -3.72 -11.89 -0.05
CA HIS A 51 -4.22 -13.18 -0.49
C HIS A 51 -3.67 -13.55 -1.89
N ARG A 52 -3.66 -12.61 -2.83
CA ARG A 52 -3.08 -12.81 -4.17
C ARG A 52 -1.58 -13.07 -4.11
N LEU A 53 -0.83 -12.29 -3.33
CA LEU A 53 0.63 -12.47 -3.20
C LEU A 53 1.00 -13.82 -2.61
N LEU A 54 0.32 -14.28 -1.55
CA LEU A 54 0.59 -15.58 -0.93
C LEU A 54 0.24 -16.74 -1.88
N THR A 55 -0.90 -16.65 -2.56
CA THR A 55 -1.34 -17.66 -3.55
C THR A 55 -0.35 -17.76 -4.70
N GLU A 56 0.08 -16.64 -5.27
CA GLU A 56 1.00 -16.64 -6.40
C GLU A 56 2.42 -17.03 -5.99
N SER A 57 2.88 -16.62 -4.80
CA SER A 57 4.17 -17.04 -4.26
C SER A 57 4.23 -18.56 -4.10
N ALA A 58 3.16 -19.17 -3.58
CA ALA A 58 3.04 -20.63 -3.46
C ALA A 58 3.04 -21.34 -4.83
N ARG A 59 2.43 -20.73 -5.85
CA ARG A 59 2.35 -21.31 -7.21
C ARG A 59 3.68 -21.22 -7.98
N THR A 60 4.41 -20.13 -7.81
CA THR A 60 5.57 -19.78 -8.65
C THR A 60 6.92 -20.00 -7.97
N GLY A 61 6.94 -20.26 -6.67
CA GLY A 61 8.18 -20.30 -5.89
C GLY A 61 8.76 -18.91 -5.59
N GLY A 62 7.92 -17.87 -5.61
CA GLY A 62 8.32 -16.49 -5.24
C GLY A 62 8.71 -15.59 -6.42
N ASP A 63 8.04 -15.72 -7.56
CA ASP A 63 8.22 -14.79 -8.69
C ASP A 63 7.89 -13.34 -8.28
N ARG A 64 8.76 -12.40 -8.66
CA ARG A 64 8.60 -10.97 -8.39
C ARG A 64 7.55 -10.31 -9.27
N GLY A 65 7.14 -10.93 -10.39
CA GLY A 65 6.18 -10.35 -11.32
C GLY A 65 4.84 -9.95 -10.67
N VAL A 66 4.36 -10.73 -9.70
CA VAL A 66 3.11 -10.42 -8.99
C VAL A 66 3.23 -9.16 -8.12
N PHE A 67 4.41 -8.89 -7.54
CA PHE A 67 4.64 -7.69 -6.72
C PHE A 67 4.59 -6.43 -7.57
N ASP A 68 5.22 -6.45 -8.75
CA ASP A 68 5.19 -5.29 -9.65
C ASP A 68 3.79 -5.02 -10.21
N LEU A 69 3.03 -6.08 -10.50
CA LEU A 69 1.63 -5.97 -10.94
C LEU A 69 0.75 -5.36 -9.84
N GLU A 70 0.83 -5.86 -8.61
CA GLU A 70 0.08 -5.31 -7.48
C GLU A 70 0.51 -3.87 -7.19
N ALA A 71 1.81 -3.54 -7.28
CA ALA A 71 2.29 -2.18 -7.11
C ALA A 71 1.72 -1.23 -8.18
N GLY A 72 1.57 -1.69 -9.43
CA GLY A 72 0.89 -0.94 -10.48
C GLY A 72 -0.57 -0.65 -10.14
N ARG A 73 -1.32 -1.66 -9.66
CA ARG A 73 -2.72 -1.50 -9.22
C ARG A 73 -2.85 -0.53 -8.05
N TRP A 74 -1.92 -0.60 -7.10
CA TRP A 74 -1.90 0.29 -5.96
C TRP A 74 -1.58 1.74 -6.31
N ARG A 75 -0.76 2.01 -7.35
CA ARG A 75 -0.55 3.39 -7.83
C ARG A 75 -1.84 4.02 -8.30
N VAL A 76 -2.59 3.34 -9.16
CA VAL A 76 -3.89 3.84 -9.66
C VAL A 76 -4.85 4.07 -8.50
N ARG A 77 -4.97 3.10 -7.58
CA ARG A 77 -5.84 3.21 -6.41
C ARG A 77 -5.47 4.38 -5.50
N LEU A 78 -4.19 4.61 -5.23
CA LEU A 78 -3.73 5.73 -4.40
C LEU A 78 -3.86 7.07 -5.14
N GLU A 79 -3.68 7.09 -6.45
CA GLU A 79 -3.92 8.28 -7.28
C GLU A 79 -5.39 8.70 -7.21
N GLU A 80 -6.32 7.77 -7.42
CA GLU A 80 -7.76 8.01 -7.27
C GLU A 80 -8.13 8.44 -5.85
N LEU A 81 -7.59 7.76 -4.83
CA LEU A 81 -7.82 8.08 -3.43
C LEU A 81 -7.39 9.51 -3.11
N LEU A 82 -6.18 9.90 -3.50
CA LEU A 82 -5.62 11.21 -3.18
C LEU A 82 -6.15 12.30 -4.12
N HIS A 83 -6.66 11.95 -5.29
CA HIS A 83 -7.42 12.89 -6.12
C HIS A 83 -8.76 13.24 -5.47
N ALA A 84 -9.47 12.24 -4.92
CA ALA A 84 -10.74 12.45 -4.24
C ALA A 84 -10.59 13.06 -2.83
N ARG A 85 -9.53 12.68 -2.11
CA ARG A 85 -9.23 13.09 -0.72
C ARG A 85 -7.76 13.50 -0.55
N PRO A 86 -7.36 14.68 -1.05
CA PRO A 86 -5.96 15.15 -0.99
C PRO A 86 -5.39 15.23 0.43
N GLU A 87 -6.24 15.46 1.43
CA GLU A 87 -5.90 15.52 2.86
C GLU A 87 -5.29 14.22 3.40
N LEU A 88 -5.54 13.07 2.74
CA LEU A 88 -4.97 11.78 3.13
C LEU A 88 -3.50 11.61 2.72
N SER A 89 -2.91 12.57 2.01
CA SER A 89 -1.52 12.47 1.55
C SER A 89 -0.53 12.26 2.72
N GLY A 90 -0.77 12.90 3.87
CA GLY A 90 0.05 12.71 5.07
C GLY A 90 -0.09 11.30 5.65
N ALA A 91 -1.31 10.76 5.71
CA ALA A 91 -1.57 9.40 6.16
C ALA A 91 -0.90 8.35 5.26
N VAL A 92 -0.92 8.55 3.94
CA VAL A 92 -0.22 7.67 2.99
C VAL A 92 1.30 7.74 3.20
N GLN A 93 1.87 8.92 3.43
CA GLN A 93 3.31 9.05 3.73
C GLN A 93 3.68 8.34 5.05
N GLU A 94 2.87 8.47 6.09
CA GLU A 94 3.07 7.80 7.37
C GLU A 94 3.09 6.28 7.21
N LEU A 95 2.09 5.73 6.53
CA LEU A 95 2.01 4.30 6.21
C LEU A 95 3.15 3.84 5.31
N THR A 96 3.63 4.71 4.40
CA THR A 96 4.79 4.43 3.56
C THR A 96 6.04 4.21 4.43
N GLY A 97 6.29 5.09 5.39
CA GLY A 97 7.40 4.95 6.33
C GLY A 97 7.33 3.63 7.08
N ARG A 98 6.18 3.33 7.69
CA ARG A 98 5.98 2.07 8.44
C ARG A 98 6.13 0.83 7.57
N GLY A 99 5.54 0.83 6.37
CA GLY A 99 5.62 -0.30 5.44
C GLY A 99 7.03 -0.60 4.93
N LEU A 100 7.94 0.39 4.96
CA LEU A 100 9.35 0.19 4.62
C LEU A 100 10.18 -0.43 5.75
N GLU A 101 9.70 -0.33 7.00
CA GLU A 101 10.37 -0.87 8.19
C GLU A 101 10.03 -2.35 8.46
N LEU A 102 9.04 -2.92 7.76
CA LEU A 102 8.61 -4.31 7.85
C LEU A 102 9.46 -5.29 7.04
#